data_AF-A0A497EVD0-F1
#
_entry.id   AF-A0A497EVD0-F1
#
_cell.length_a   1.000
_cell.length_b   1.000
_cell.length_c   1.000
_cell.angle_alpha   90.00
_cell.angle_beta   90.00
_cell.angle_gamma   90.00
#
_symmetry.space_group_name_H-M   'P 1'
#
loop_
_entity.id
_entity.type
_entity.pdbx_description
1 polymer ?
#
loop_
_entity_poly.entity_id
_entity_poly.type
_entity_poly.pdbx_seq_one_letter_code
_entity_poly.pdbx_strand_id
1 'polypeptide(L)'
;MNVNVCEKFVDEFLNYTFNSSLNQYVELIVFLGSAVEGRWIKGFSDIDVIIFLNRSGVVENKIYELYLSLNRELDTGVMDAPLFHPPLLFVRSPFEYMILTKILGKRGERVRKVVKRMAYVIVPRNKCLIKVFIKAPKCFNTLALIALLMLESIFDVLASIFHVKSMDVKMLLIGNSNSKGTSRYR
;
A
#
# COMPACT_ATOMS: atom_id res chain seq x y z
N MET A 1 8.21 25.25 -12.35
CA MET A 1 8.09 24.62 -11.01
C MET A 1 8.23 23.12 -11.22
N ASN A 2 9.20 22.46 -10.57
CA ASN A 2 9.29 21.00 -10.60
C ASN A 2 8.14 20.46 -9.76
N VAL A 3 7.07 19.98 -10.41
CA VAL A 3 6.00 19.27 -9.70
C VAL A 3 6.61 18.04 -9.05
N ASN A 4 6.36 17.84 -7.76
CA ASN A 4 6.86 16.66 -7.06
C ASN A 4 6.20 15.42 -7.69
N VAL A 5 7.02 14.45 -8.11
CA VAL A 5 6.56 13.21 -8.75
C VAL A 5 5.51 12.50 -7.89
N CYS A 6 5.63 12.57 -6.56
CA CYS A 6 4.65 12.01 -5.63
C CYS A 6 3.29 12.70 -5.73
N GLU A 7 3.27 14.04 -5.75
CA GLU A 7 2.05 14.83 -5.85
C GLU A 7 1.36 14.56 -7.17
N LYS A 8 2.12 14.58 -8.28
CA LYS A 8 1.58 14.24 -9.60
C LYS A 8 1.01 12.82 -9.64
N PHE A 9 1.68 11.84 -9.03
CA PHE A 9 1.17 10.47 -8.97
C PHE A 9 -0.16 10.40 -8.21
N VAL A 10 -0.22 11.02 -7.03
CA VAL A 10 -1.44 11.04 -6.19
C VAL A 10 -2.59 11.69 -6.96
N ASP A 11 -2.36 12.87 -7.52
CA ASP A 11 -3.38 13.64 -8.24
C ASP A 11 -3.93 12.86 -9.45
N GLU A 12 -3.05 12.31 -10.29
CA GLU A 12 -3.47 11.52 -11.44
C GLU A 12 -4.19 10.24 -11.02
N PHE A 13 -3.69 9.53 -10.01
CA PHE A 13 -4.32 8.31 -9.52
C PHE A 13 -5.74 8.57 -9.02
N LEU A 14 -5.93 9.65 -8.25
CA LEU A 14 -7.23 10.06 -7.75
C LEU A 14 -8.15 10.52 -8.87
N ASN A 15 -7.65 11.35 -9.79
CA ASN A 15 -8.38 11.85 -10.94
C ASN A 15 -8.93 10.69 -11.77
N TYR A 16 -8.08 9.74 -12.16
CA TYR A 16 -8.51 8.56 -12.91
C TYR A 16 -9.46 7.66 -12.13
N THR A 17 -9.23 7.46 -10.82
CA THR A 17 -10.08 6.57 -10.03
C THR A 17 -11.47 7.14 -9.81
N PHE A 18 -11.58 8.42 -9.46
CA PHE A 18 -12.85 9.06 -9.12
C PHE A 18 -13.63 9.61 -10.34
N ASN A 19 -12.94 9.94 -11.44
CA ASN A 19 -13.61 10.40 -12.68
C ASN A 19 -13.86 9.26 -13.69
N SER A 20 -13.66 8.01 -13.29
CA SER A 20 -13.98 6.84 -14.12
C SER A 20 -15.07 5.97 -13.49
N SER A 21 -15.46 4.91 -14.21
CA SER A 21 -16.38 3.89 -13.70
C SER A 21 -15.89 3.19 -12.42
N LEU A 22 -14.63 3.35 -12.02
CA LEU A 22 -14.04 2.74 -10.82
C LEU A 22 -14.59 3.37 -9.53
N ASN A 23 -15.03 4.63 -9.59
CA ASN A 23 -15.52 5.40 -8.44
C ASN A 23 -16.60 4.67 -7.64
N GLN A 24 -17.57 4.04 -8.31
CA GLN A 24 -18.67 3.29 -7.66
C GLN A 24 -18.20 2.07 -6.84
N TYR A 25 -16.96 1.63 -6.99
CA TYR A 25 -16.40 0.47 -6.29
C TYR A 25 -15.50 0.85 -5.11
N VAL A 26 -15.05 2.11 -5.07
CA VAL A 26 -14.07 2.61 -4.11
C VAL A 26 -14.78 3.39 -3.00
N GLU A 27 -14.59 2.94 -1.76
CA GLU A 27 -15.12 3.60 -0.56
C GLU A 27 -14.15 4.68 -0.06
N LEU A 28 -12.88 4.31 0.07
CA LEU A 28 -11.84 5.12 0.67
C LEU A 28 -10.49 4.76 0.05
N ILE A 29 -9.68 5.79 -0.23
CA ILE A 29 -8.27 5.63 -0.58
C ILE A 29 -7.44 6.29 0.52
N VAL A 30 -6.40 5.61 0.97
CA VAL A 30 -5.47 6.11 1.98
C VAL A 30 -4.07 6.08 1.40
N PHE A 31 -3.42 7.24 1.38
CA PHE A 31 -1.99 7.33 1.06
C PHE A 31 -1.18 7.36 2.36
N LEU A 32 -0.03 6.68 2.37
CA LEU A 32 0.80 6.52 3.55
C LEU A 32 2.23 7.01 3.34
N GLY A 33 2.89 7.39 4.45
CA GLY A 33 4.34 7.48 4.54
C GLY A 33 5.00 8.32 3.45
N SER A 34 5.91 7.70 2.69
CA SER A 34 6.72 8.37 1.66
C SER A 34 5.91 9.05 0.56
N ALA A 35 4.74 8.52 0.21
CA ALA A 35 3.85 9.11 -0.78
C ALA A 35 3.28 10.46 -0.30
N VAL A 36 2.92 10.55 0.98
CA VAL A 36 2.39 11.78 1.59
C VAL A 36 3.49 12.79 1.89
N GLU A 37 4.67 12.31 2.24
CA GLU A 37 5.81 13.18 2.61
C GLU A 37 6.58 13.72 1.41
N GLY A 38 6.23 13.32 0.19
CA GLY A 38 6.97 13.71 -1.01
C GLY A 38 8.39 13.12 -1.05
N ARG A 39 8.64 12.03 -0.30
CA ARG A 39 9.95 11.39 -0.12
C ARG A 39 9.96 9.98 -0.71
N TRP A 40 9.38 9.82 -1.89
CA TRP A 40 9.39 8.52 -2.56
C TRP A 40 10.82 8.13 -2.92
N ILE A 41 11.27 6.99 -2.41
CA ILE A 41 12.56 6.41 -2.76
C ILE A 41 12.32 5.22 -3.67
N LYS A 42 12.77 5.35 -4.91
CA LYS A 42 12.69 4.33 -5.96
C LYS A 42 13.12 2.96 -5.45
N GLY A 43 12.22 1.97 -5.46
CA GLY A 43 12.51 0.58 -5.06
C GLY A 43 12.58 0.30 -3.55
N PHE A 44 12.30 1.29 -2.69
CA PHE A 44 12.43 1.15 -1.22
C PHE A 44 11.18 1.52 -0.41
N SER A 45 10.13 2.06 -1.04
CA SER A 45 8.86 2.39 -0.37
C SER A 45 7.97 1.16 -0.18
N ASP A 46 7.28 1.10 0.97
CA ASP A 46 6.64 -0.11 1.50
C ASP A 46 5.22 -0.38 0.98
N ILE A 47 4.29 0.47 1.41
CA ILE A 47 2.87 0.47 1.07
C ILE A 47 2.55 1.96 0.97
N ASP A 48 2.33 2.43 -0.25
CA ASP A 48 2.08 3.85 -0.49
C ASP A 48 0.58 4.12 -0.60
N VAL A 49 -0.24 3.10 -0.92
CA VAL A 49 -1.68 3.25 -1.16
C VAL A 49 -2.47 2.05 -0.59
N ILE A 50 -3.53 2.35 0.16
CA ILE A 50 -4.54 1.38 0.62
C ILE A 50 -5.89 1.78 0.04
N ILE A 51 -6.61 0.82 -0.51
CA ILE A 51 -7.91 1.03 -1.14
C ILE A 51 -8.95 0.15 -0.48
N PHE A 52 -9.96 0.80 0.07
CA PHE A 52 -11.16 0.16 0.60
C PHE A 52 -12.18 0.05 -0.53
N LEU A 53 -12.64 -1.18 -0.77
CA LEU A 53 -13.57 -1.50 -1.84
C LEU A 53 -14.86 -2.06 -1.26
N ASN A 54 -16.00 -1.63 -1.80
CA ASN A 54 -17.33 -2.11 -1.40
C ASN A 54 -17.70 -3.48 -1.98
N ARG A 55 -16.96 -3.96 -2.99
CA ARG A 55 -17.11 -5.29 -3.61
C ARG A 55 -15.82 -5.79 -4.25
N SER A 56 -15.66 -7.11 -4.36
CA SER A 56 -14.53 -7.74 -5.06
C SER A 56 -14.83 -8.01 -6.53
N GLY A 57 -13.82 -7.95 -7.41
CA GLY A 57 -13.96 -8.45 -8.79
C GLY A 57 -12.89 -7.96 -9.77
N VAL A 58 -13.34 -7.53 -10.95
CA VAL A 58 -12.51 -7.04 -12.07
C VAL A 58 -11.88 -5.67 -11.75
N VAL A 59 -12.39 -4.97 -10.73
CA VAL A 59 -11.98 -3.61 -10.38
C VAL A 59 -10.56 -3.54 -9.83
N GLU A 60 -10.16 -4.54 -9.03
CA GLU A 60 -8.79 -4.65 -8.50
C GLU A 60 -7.76 -4.68 -9.63
N ASN A 61 -8.00 -5.45 -10.69
CA ASN A 61 -7.11 -5.54 -11.85
C ASN A 61 -6.96 -4.17 -12.52
N LYS A 62 -8.07 -3.46 -12.76
CA LYS A 62 -8.08 -2.15 -13.43
C LYS A 62 -7.37 -1.08 -12.62
N ILE A 63 -7.59 -1.06 -11.30
CA ILE A 63 -6.89 -0.12 -10.40
C ILE A 63 -5.40 -0.45 -10.37
N TYR A 64 -5.04 -1.73 -10.35
CA TYR A 64 -3.64 -2.15 -10.38
C TYR A 64 -2.96 -1.80 -11.71
N GLU A 65 -3.67 -1.93 -12.84
CA GLU A 65 -3.20 -1.50 -14.16
C GLU A 65 -3.00 0.02 -14.23
N LEU A 66 -3.92 0.81 -13.68
CA LEU A 66 -3.77 2.26 -13.54
C LEU A 66 -2.50 2.60 -12.72
N TYR A 67 -2.34 1.96 -11.56
CA TYR A 67 -1.16 2.11 -10.72
C TYR A 67 0.13 1.84 -11.50
N LEU A 68 0.16 0.74 -12.25
CA LEU A 68 1.31 0.35 -13.07
C LEU A 68 1.60 1.31 -14.21
N SER A 69 0.57 1.84 -14.86
CA SER A 69 0.71 2.83 -15.92
C SER A 69 1.38 4.09 -15.39
N LEU A 70 0.87 4.63 -14.27
CA LEU A 70 1.44 5.81 -13.63
C LEU A 70 2.86 5.57 -13.11
N ASN A 71 3.15 4.39 -12.54
CA ASN A 71 4.51 4.03 -12.14
C ASN A 71 5.49 4.04 -13.32
N ARG A 72 5.06 3.63 -14.52
CA ARG A 72 5.91 3.64 -15.72
C ARG A 72 6.07 5.04 -16.30
N GLU A 73 5.00 5.81 -16.36
CA GLU A 73 5.01 7.18 -16.90
C GLU A 73 5.85 8.11 -16.03
N LEU A 74 5.78 7.95 -14.71
CA LEU A 74 6.44 8.81 -13.73
C LEU A 74 7.76 8.23 -13.19
N ASP A 75 8.20 7.06 -13.68
CA ASP A 75 9.40 6.32 -13.28
C ASP A 75 9.59 6.17 -11.75
N THR A 76 8.51 5.87 -11.02
CA THR A 76 8.54 5.78 -9.56
C THR A 76 9.28 4.53 -9.04
N GLY A 77 9.47 3.51 -9.89
CA GLY A 77 10.23 2.26 -9.60
C GLY A 77 9.73 1.45 -8.42
N VAL A 78 8.44 1.56 -8.13
CA VAL A 78 7.79 0.95 -6.97
C VAL A 78 7.61 -0.55 -7.13
N MET A 79 7.55 -0.98 -8.38
CA MET A 79 7.29 -2.36 -8.76
C MET A 79 8.55 -3.22 -8.86
N ASP A 80 9.69 -2.73 -8.38
CA ASP A 80 10.95 -3.47 -8.45
C ASP A 80 10.99 -4.67 -7.47
N ALA A 81 10.15 -4.69 -6.43
CA ALA A 81 10.04 -5.78 -5.46
C ALA A 81 8.60 -6.03 -4.94
N PRO A 82 7.65 -6.43 -5.80
CA PRO A 82 6.21 -6.39 -5.52
C PRO A 82 5.70 -7.42 -4.49
N LEU A 83 6.47 -8.50 -4.22
CA LEU A 83 6.14 -9.49 -3.18
C LEU A 83 6.48 -9.03 -1.77
N PHE A 84 7.42 -8.09 -1.64
CA PHE A 84 7.96 -7.68 -0.37
C PHE A 84 7.44 -6.31 0.09
N HIS A 85 7.12 -5.48 -0.88
CA HIS A 85 6.50 -4.18 -0.71
C HIS A 85 5.28 -4.14 -1.64
N PRO A 86 4.11 -4.67 -1.23
CA PRO A 86 2.90 -4.50 -2.02
C PRO A 86 2.56 -3.01 -2.03
N PRO A 87 2.70 -2.31 -3.17
CA PRO A 87 2.55 -0.86 -3.14
C PRO A 87 1.10 -0.39 -3.04
N LEU A 88 0.20 -1.34 -3.29
CA LEU A 88 -1.23 -1.20 -3.30
C LEU A 88 -1.82 -2.37 -2.51
N LEU A 89 -2.61 -2.06 -1.48
CA LEU A 89 -3.40 -3.06 -0.75
C LEU A 89 -4.90 -2.80 -0.92
N PHE A 90 -5.66 -3.87 -1.13
CA PHE A 90 -7.11 -3.84 -1.22
C PHE A 90 -7.72 -4.36 0.09
N VAL A 91 -8.66 -3.62 0.66
CA VAL A 91 -9.37 -3.97 1.90
C VAL A 91 -10.85 -4.08 1.59
N ARG A 92 -11.45 -5.24 1.86
CA ARG A 92 -12.85 -5.54 1.55
C ARG A 92 -13.58 -6.26 2.67
N SER A 93 -12.83 -6.84 3.60
CA SER A 93 -13.39 -7.67 4.66
C SER A 93 -12.93 -7.22 6.04
N PRO A 94 -13.72 -7.48 7.10
CA PRO A 94 -13.31 -7.25 8.47
C PRO A 94 -11.99 -7.94 8.84
N PHE A 95 -11.69 -9.10 8.24
CA PHE A 95 -10.44 -9.81 8.45
C PHE A 95 -9.23 -9.08 7.87
N GLU A 96 -9.31 -8.64 6.60
CA GLU A 96 -8.26 -7.82 5.97
C GLU A 96 -8.07 -6.50 6.75
N TYR A 97 -9.17 -5.89 7.21
CA TYR A 97 -9.14 -4.70 8.06
C TYR A 97 -8.44 -4.94 9.40
N MET A 98 -8.74 -6.05 10.08
CA MET A 98 -8.09 -6.43 11.33
C MET A 98 -6.58 -6.65 11.14
N ILE A 99 -6.17 -7.32 10.07
CA ILE A 99 -4.74 -7.49 9.76
C ILE A 99 -4.09 -6.13 9.51
N LEU A 100 -4.72 -5.28 8.69
CA LEU A 100 -4.20 -3.97 8.35
C LEU A 100 -4.03 -3.08 9.59
N THR A 101 -5.02 -3.03 10.48
CA THR A 101 -4.96 -2.26 11.73
C THR A 101 -3.85 -2.76 12.66
N LYS A 102 -3.58 -4.07 12.71
CA LYS A 102 -2.41 -4.62 13.41
C LYS A 102 -1.09 -4.19 12.78
N ILE A 103 -0.99 -4.22 11.45
CA ILE A 103 0.21 -3.78 10.72
C ILE A 103 0.45 -2.28 10.91
N LEU A 104 -0.59 -1.45 10.82
CA LEU A 104 -0.46 0.01 10.91
C LEU A 104 -0.37 0.53 12.35
N GLY A 105 -0.95 -0.17 13.33
CA GLY A 105 -1.00 0.26 14.73
C GLY A 105 0.27 0.03 15.53
N LYS A 106 1.31 -0.58 14.94
CA LYS A 106 2.56 -0.95 15.63
C LYS A 106 3.65 0.10 15.45
N ARG A 107 4.34 0.39 16.56
CA ARG A 107 5.39 1.39 16.70
C ARG A 107 6.77 0.72 16.67
N GLY A 108 7.65 1.12 15.74
CA GLY A 108 9.01 0.55 15.67
C GLY A 108 9.71 0.66 14.32
N GLU A 109 9.60 1.81 13.65
CA GLU A 109 10.01 1.95 12.23
C GLU A 109 11.49 1.62 11.95
N ARG A 110 12.41 1.84 12.91
CA ARG A 110 13.83 1.48 12.74
C ARG A 110 14.05 -0.03 12.66
N VAL A 111 13.43 -0.79 13.55
CA VAL A 111 13.53 -2.27 13.55
C VAL A 111 12.81 -2.81 12.31
N ARG A 112 11.65 -2.23 11.97
CA ARG A 112 10.91 -2.53 10.72
C ARG A 112 11.81 -2.41 9.50
N LYS A 113 12.54 -1.30 9.37
CA LYS A 113 13.52 -1.06 8.28
C LYS A 113 14.66 -2.08 8.27
N VAL A 114 15.14 -2.54 9.42
CA VAL A 114 16.27 -3.48 9.50
C VAL A 114 15.88 -4.89 9.03
N VAL A 115 14.83 -5.50 9.57
CA VAL A 115 14.42 -6.84 9.10
C VAL A 115 13.92 -6.75 7.66
N LYS A 116 13.31 -5.62 7.27
CA LYS A 116 12.97 -5.40 5.86
C LYS A 116 14.20 -5.46 4.97
N ARG A 117 15.27 -4.74 5.31
CA ARG A 117 16.55 -4.82 4.58
C ARG A 117 17.10 -6.24 4.54
N MET A 118 17.01 -7.01 5.62
CA MET A 118 17.49 -8.39 5.62
C MET A 118 16.65 -9.30 4.73
N ALA A 119 15.32 -9.21 4.81
CA ALA A 119 14.44 -10.05 4.00
C ALA A 119 14.41 -9.63 2.51
N TYR A 120 14.73 -8.38 2.17
CA TYR A 120 14.93 -7.93 0.78
C TYR A 120 16.04 -8.69 0.02
N VAL A 121 16.99 -9.31 0.74
CA VAL A 121 18.08 -10.12 0.14
C VAL A 121 17.57 -11.46 -0.39
N ILE A 122 16.53 -12.03 0.23
CA ILE A 122 16.04 -13.38 -0.07
C ILE A 122 14.78 -13.38 -0.94
N VAL A 123 14.26 -12.20 -1.30
CA VAL A 123 13.03 -12.08 -2.11
C VAL A 123 13.37 -12.11 -3.61
N PRO A 124 12.64 -12.89 -4.42
CA PRO A 124 12.81 -12.89 -5.87
C PRO A 124 12.40 -11.54 -6.49
N ARG A 125 13.35 -10.85 -7.14
CA ARG A 125 13.19 -9.52 -7.78
C ARG A 125 12.73 -9.59 -9.22
N ASN A 126 11.92 -10.58 -9.56
CA ASN A 126 11.68 -10.91 -10.96
C ASN A 126 10.51 -10.08 -11.52
N LYS A 127 10.79 -9.24 -12.52
CA LYS A 127 9.77 -8.44 -13.25
C LYS A 127 8.63 -9.30 -13.82
N CYS A 128 8.88 -10.59 -14.08
CA CYS A 128 7.84 -11.52 -14.50
C CYS A 128 6.75 -11.76 -13.45
N LEU A 129 7.04 -11.61 -12.16
CA LEU A 129 6.04 -11.77 -11.09
C LEU A 129 4.94 -10.73 -11.20
N ILE A 130 5.25 -9.50 -11.64
CA ILE A 130 4.29 -8.41 -11.84
C ILE A 130 3.13 -8.86 -12.75
N LYS A 131 3.42 -9.63 -13.81
CA LYS A 131 2.37 -10.16 -14.71
C LYS A 131 1.43 -11.12 -14.01
N VAL A 132 1.92 -11.86 -13.01
CA VAL A 132 1.11 -12.76 -12.18
C VAL A 132 0.29 -11.95 -11.17
N PHE A 133 0.87 -10.91 -10.58
CA PHE A 133 0.17 -9.97 -9.68
C PHE A 133 -1.05 -9.33 -10.34
N ILE A 134 -0.92 -8.82 -11.57
CA ILE A 134 -2.03 -8.20 -12.31
C ILE A 134 -3.15 -9.19 -12.59
N LYS A 135 -2.82 -10.46 -12.83
CA LYS A 135 -3.81 -11.49 -13.17
C LYS A 135 -4.62 -11.97 -11.95
N ALA A 136 -4.04 -11.88 -10.75
CA ALA A 136 -4.67 -12.39 -9.53
C ALA A 136 -4.45 -11.47 -8.30
N PRO A 137 -4.73 -10.16 -8.40
CA PRO A 137 -4.40 -9.21 -7.34
C PRO A 137 -5.07 -9.55 -6.02
N LYS A 138 -6.24 -10.21 -6.06
CA LYS A 138 -6.90 -10.75 -4.85
C LYS A 138 -6.03 -11.74 -4.09
N CYS A 139 -5.50 -12.76 -4.77
CA CYS A 139 -4.67 -13.79 -4.15
C CYS A 139 -3.39 -13.19 -3.59
N PHE A 140 -2.75 -12.32 -4.37
CA PHE A 140 -1.52 -11.65 -3.95
C PHE A 140 -1.74 -10.67 -2.80
N ASN A 141 -2.85 -9.93 -2.78
CA ASN A 141 -3.19 -9.04 -1.69
C ASN A 141 -3.32 -9.81 -0.37
N THR A 142 -4.05 -10.93 -0.37
CA THR A 142 -4.18 -11.78 0.82
C THR A 142 -2.85 -12.40 1.24
N LEU A 143 -2.06 -12.92 0.29
CA LEU A 143 -0.73 -13.46 0.58
C LEU A 143 0.21 -12.40 1.14
N ALA A 144 0.18 -11.17 0.60
CA ALA A 144 1.00 -10.07 1.06
C ALA A 144 0.59 -9.62 2.46
N LEU A 145 -0.71 -9.54 2.76
CA LEU A 145 -1.20 -9.24 4.12
C LEU A 145 -0.75 -10.31 5.14
N ILE A 146 -0.80 -11.60 4.77
CA ILE A 146 -0.31 -12.70 5.62
C ILE A 146 1.20 -12.61 5.81
N ALA A 147 1.96 -12.42 4.73
CA ALA A 147 3.41 -12.30 4.79
C ALA A 147 3.85 -11.11 5.65
N LEU A 148 3.19 -9.95 5.48
CA LEU A 148 3.41 -8.78 6.32
C LEU A 148 3.08 -9.09 7.78
N LEU A 149 1.94 -9.70 8.08
CA LEU A 149 1.57 -10.09 9.45
C LEU A 149 2.59 -11.04 10.10
N MET A 150 3.14 -11.98 9.33
CA MET A 150 4.19 -12.90 9.81
C MET A 150 5.49 -12.17 10.09
N LEU A 151 5.91 -11.26 9.19
CA LEU A 151 7.06 -10.38 9.42
C LEU A 151 6.83 -9.51 10.67
N GLU A 152 5.64 -8.94 10.84
CA GLU A 152 5.20 -8.22 12.06
C GLU A 152 5.31 -9.06 13.33
N SER A 153 4.98 -10.34 13.27
CA SER A 153 5.14 -11.22 14.43
C SER A 153 6.61 -11.45 14.79
N ILE A 154 7.49 -11.56 13.79
CA ILE A 154 8.96 -11.64 13.99
C ILE A 154 9.49 -10.31 14.54
N PHE A 155 8.95 -9.17 14.07
CA PHE A 155 9.30 -7.85 14.57
C PHE A 155 8.99 -7.67 16.05
N ASP A 156 7.81 -8.09 16.50
CA ASP A 156 7.40 -7.99 17.91
C ASP A 156 8.37 -8.72 18.84
N VAL A 157 8.81 -9.91 18.44
CA VAL A 157 9.79 -10.70 19.17
C VAL A 157 11.12 -9.94 19.25
N LEU A 158 11.64 -9.44 18.13
CA LEU A 158 12.93 -8.73 18.10
C LEU A 158 12.86 -7.38 18.83
N ALA A 159 11.80 -6.59 18.67
CA ALA A 159 11.67 -5.29 19.32
C ALA A 159 11.57 -5.40 20.85
N SER A 160 10.96 -6.48 21.36
CA SER A 160 10.93 -6.78 22.80
C SER A 160 12.32 -7.02 23.39
N ILE A 161 13.25 -7.55 22.58
CA ILE A 161 14.64 -7.81 22.96
C ILE A 161 15.48 -6.52 22.97
N PHE A 162 15.17 -5.54 22.10
CA PHE A 162 16.02 -4.36 21.87
C PHE A 162 15.49 -3.02 22.44
N HIS A 163 14.38 -2.99 23.18
CA HIS A 163 13.83 -1.79 23.86
C HIS A 163 13.74 -0.52 22.99
N VAL A 164 13.27 -0.63 21.75
CA VAL A 164 13.23 0.49 20.80
C VAL A 164 11.96 1.36 20.96
N LYS A 165 12.14 2.69 21.09
CA LYS A 165 11.05 3.68 21.14
C LYS A 165 10.49 4.08 19.76
N SER A 166 9.24 4.54 19.77
CA SER A 166 8.34 4.74 18.63
C SER A 166 8.51 6.04 17.83
N MET A 167 8.05 6.04 16.56
CA MET A 167 7.71 7.24 15.77
C MET A 167 6.35 7.04 15.09
N ASP A 168 5.64 8.14 14.81
CA ASP A 168 4.29 8.16 14.22
C ASP A 168 4.33 8.17 12.67
N VAL A 169 3.34 7.53 12.05
CA VAL A 169 3.19 7.45 10.59
C VAL A 169 2.22 8.54 10.10
N LYS A 170 2.62 9.32 9.09
CA LYS A 170 1.72 10.27 8.41
C LYS A 170 0.77 9.56 7.44
N MET A 171 -0.49 10.00 7.39
CA MET A 171 -1.55 9.41 6.57
C MET A 171 -2.40 10.51 5.93
N LEU A 172 -2.85 10.29 4.70
CA LEU A 172 -3.84 11.12 4.00
C LEU A 172 -5.06 10.26 3.65
N LEU A 173 -6.24 10.67 4.13
CA LEU A 173 -7.51 9.95 3.98
C LEU A 173 -8.39 10.64 2.93
N ILE A 174 -8.85 9.92 1.90
CA ILE A 174 -9.70 10.48 0.84
C ILE A 174 -10.90 9.57 0.61
N GLY A 175 -12.05 9.96 1.17
CA GLY A 175 -13.31 9.23 1.04
C GLY A 175 -14.10 9.63 -0.20
N ASN A 176 -14.90 8.69 -0.71
CA ASN A 176 -15.82 8.95 -1.81
C ASN A 176 -17.08 9.68 -1.31
N SER A 177 -17.33 10.89 -1.81
CA SER A 177 -18.48 11.73 -1.43
C SER A 177 -19.84 11.12 -1.83
N ASN A 178 -19.85 10.13 -2.72
CA ASN A 178 -21.06 9.41 -3.12
C ASN A 178 -21.40 8.21 -2.23
N SER A 179 -20.56 7.89 -1.24
CA SER A 179 -20.90 6.91 -0.21
C SER A 179 -21.84 7.58 0.80
N LYS A 180 -23.11 7.15 0.81
CA LYS A 180 -24.07 7.62 1.82
C LYS A 180 -23.55 7.27 3.22
N GLY A 181 -23.13 8.30 3.95
CA GLY A 181 -23.19 8.39 5.40
C GLY A 181 -22.33 7.43 6.20
N THR A 182 -21.18 7.89 6.65
CA THR A 182 -20.97 8.21 8.09
C THR A 182 -19.56 8.75 8.28
N SER A 183 -19.48 10.08 8.40
CA SER A 183 -18.37 10.72 9.10
C SER A 183 -18.40 10.23 10.55
N ARG A 184 -17.40 9.43 10.94
CA ARG A 184 -17.02 9.27 12.34
C ARG A 184 -15.50 9.30 12.45
N TYR A 185 -15.01 10.45 12.87
CA TYR A 185 -13.70 10.61 13.46
C TYR A 185 -13.65 9.87 14.80
N ARG A 186 -12.62 9.05 15.00
CA ARG A 186 -11.93 8.83 16.27
C ARG A 186 -10.47 8.53 15.99
#